data_AF-A0A061M114-F1
#
_entry.id   AF-A0A061M114-F1
#
_cell.length_a   1.000
_cell.length_b   1.000
_cell.length_c   1.000
_cell.angle_alpha   90.00
_cell.angle_beta   90.00
_cell.angle_gamma   90.00
#
_symmetry.space_group_name_H-M   'P 1'
#
loop_
_entity.id
_entity.type
_entity.pdbx_description
1 polymer ?
#
loop_
_entity_poly.entity_id
_entity_poly.type
_entity_poly.pdbx_seq_one_letter_code
_entity_poly.pdbx_strand_id
1 'polypeptide(L)'
;MSADPEQTWEPIALDDEPDPEDLAFEAELAKDPAEDDSEPDDTSESADPADNVPDPPAPINWDHLTPEQARAEWNALNEWVHGLRIRFALPPAVIPPFWHRHEEMLWQISALHTHYLGAYHPHQDGSAPMGWLADFETFKERMRELVAVSGTRIDRDRPTRQTVWPGEPPIDEASEIRIADREADFKAWVEADVARRTALEEEFLPHEGEGAEW
;
A
#
# COMPACT_ATOMS: atom_id res chain seq x y z
N MET A 1 6.31 -21.06 -59.29
CA MET A 1 5.22 -20.46 -58.48
C MET A 1 5.92 -19.45 -57.59
N SER A 2 6.37 -18.34 -58.18
CA SER A 2 5.63 -17.06 -58.27
C SER A 2 5.38 -16.48 -56.89
N ALA A 3 6.17 -15.44 -56.61
CA ALA A 3 6.02 -14.48 -55.54
C ALA A 3 4.67 -13.73 -55.65
N ASP A 4 4.17 -13.26 -54.51
CA ASP A 4 3.50 -11.95 -54.39
C ASP A 4 3.39 -11.54 -52.90
N PRO A 5 3.24 -10.25 -52.56
CA PRO A 5 4.38 -9.34 -52.45
C PRO A 5 4.34 -8.46 -51.19
N GLU A 6 5.39 -7.64 -51.10
CA GLU A 6 5.63 -6.49 -50.23
C GLU A 6 4.37 -5.68 -49.90
N GLN A 7 4.12 -5.46 -48.60
CA GLN A 7 3.21 -4.41 -48.14
C GLN A 7 3.86 -3.04 -48.39
N THR A 8 3.51 -2.43 -49.51
CA THR A 8 3.74 -1.02 -49.80
C THR A 8 2.91 -0.18 -48.83
N TRP A 9 3.59 0.57 -47.96
CA TRP A 9 2.97 1.66 -47.21
C TRP A 9 2.65 2.80 -48.19
N GLU A 10 1.39 3.23 -48.24
CA GLU A 10 0.97 4.44 -48.97
C GLU A 10 0.96 5.63 -47.99
N PRO A 11 1.58 6.77 -48.34
CA PRO A 11 1.49 7.97 -47.53
C PRO A 11 0.08 8.55 -47.58
N ILE A 12 -0.48 8.82 -46.40
CA ILE A 12 -1.75 9.54 -46.25
C ILE A 12 -1.55 10.94 -46.85
N ALA A 13 -2.28 11.24 -47.93
CA ALA A 13 -2.36 12.57 -48.49
C ALA A 13 -3.06 13.50 -47.48
N LEU A 14 -2.32 14.45 -46.95
CA LEU A 14 -2.86 15.52 -46.10
C LEU A 14 -3.32 16.66 -47.02
N ASP A 15 -4.40 16.42 -47.75
CA ASP A 15 -5.17 17.47 -48.44
C ASP A 15 -6.58 17.43 -47.85
N ASP A 16 -6.77 18.15 -46.75
CA ASP A 16 -8.07 18.61 -46.29
C ASP A 16 -7.92 20.12 -46.06
N GLU A 17 -8.43 20.91 -47.01
CA GLU A 17 -8.67 22.34 -46.75
C GLU A 17 -9.70 22.42 -45.62
N PRO A 18 -9.44 23.20 -44.56
CA PRO A 18 -10.36 23.27 -43.43
C PRO A 18 -11.74 23.79 -43.87
N ASP A 19 -12.78 23.17 -43.33
CA ASP A 19 -14.18 23.47 -43.62
C ASP A 19 -14.47 24.96 -43.32
N PRO A 20 -15.14 25.71 -44.23
CA PRO A 20 -15.49 27.12 -43.99
C PRO A 20 -16.34 27.38 -42.73
N GLU A 21 -16.90 26.35 -42.10
CA GLU A 21 -17.60 26.47 -40.80
C GLU A 21 -16.63 26.63 -39.60
N ASP A 22 -15.39 26.14 -39.70
CA ASP A 22 -14.36 26.29 -38.64
C ASP A 22 -13.83 27.74 -38.55
N LEU A 23 -13.84 28.48 -39.66
CA LEU A 23 -13.44 29.90 -39.71
C LEU A 23 -14.50 30.85 -39.09
N ALA A 24 -15.73 30.37 -38.92
CA ALA A 24 -16.80 31.17 -38.33
C ALA A 24 -16.75 31.16 -36.79
N PHE A 25 -16.15 30.13 -36.18
CA PHE A 25 -16.01 30.06 -34.72
C PHE A 25 -14.87 30.95 -34.19
N GLU A 26 -13.80 31.13 -34.97
CA GLU A 26 -12.68 32.03 -34.61
C GLU A 26 -13.02 33.52 -34.71
N ALA A 27 -14.07 33.90 -35.45
CA ALA A 27 -14.48 35.29 -35.63
C ALA A 27 -15.35 35.87 -34.50
N GLU A 28 -15.86 35.03 -33.59
CA GLU A 28 -16.65 35.45 -32.40
C GLU A 28 -15.79 35.63 -31.14
N LEU A 29 -14.45 35.60 -31.25
CA LEU A 29 -13.53 35.88 -30.13
C LEU A 29 -12.86 37.26 -30.22
N ALA A 30 -13.44 38.17 -31.01
CA ALA A 30 -12.98 39.56 -31.14
C ALA A 30 -14.10 40.52 -30.74
N LYS A 31 -14.59 40.40 -29.51
CA LYS A 31 -15.46 41.43 -28.92
C LYS A 31 -14.84 41.91 -27.63
N ASP A 32 -14.12 43.01 -27.78
CA ASP A 32 -13.50 43.83 -26.75
C ASP A 32 -14.58 44.49 -25.88
N PRO A 33 -14.63 44.25 -24.55
CA PRO A 33 -15.34 45.12 -23.65
C PRO A 33 -14.33 45.80 -22.72
N ALA A 34 -14.08 47.07 -23.00
CA ALA A 34 -13.81 48.15 -22.05
C ALA A 34 -12.99 47.80 -20.79
N GLU A 35 -11.77 48.33 -20.76
CA GLU A 35 -10.90 48.60 -19.60
C GLU A 35 -11.64 48.64 -18.26
N ASP A 36 -11.53 47.55 -17.51
CA ASP A 36 -11.77 47.47 -16.07
C ASP A 36 -10.41 47.46 -15.39
N ASP A 37 -10.03 48.60 -14.82
CA ASP A 37 -8.77 48.87 -14.13
C ASP A 37 -8.79 48.25 -12.71
N SER A 38 -9.04 46.95 -12.67
CA SER A 38 -8.92 46.13 -11.46
C SER A 38 -7.53 45.50 -11.48
N GLU A 39 -6.61 46.02 -10.65
CA GLU A 39 -5.33 45.39 -10.37
C GLU A 39 -5.56 43.89 -10.09
N PRO A 40 -4.88 42.95 -10.77
CA PRO A 40 -4.97 41.56 -10.37
C PRO A 40 -4.37 41.47 -8.97
N ASP A 41 -5.21 41.14 -7.99
CA ASP A 41 -4.77 40.65 -6.69
C ASP A 41 -3.93 39.40 -6.97
N ASP A 42 -2.62 39.60 -7.04
CA ASP A 42 -1.58 38.59 -7.26
C ASP A 42 -1.41 37.77 -5.98
N THR A 43 -2.50 37.12 -5.59
CA THR A 43 -2.51 35.95 -4.73
C THR A 43 -2.87 34.73 -5.58
N SER A 44 -2.23 34.63 -6.75
CA SER A 44 -1.94 33.32 -7.31
C SER A 44 -0.88 32.69 -6.40
N GLU A 45 -1.33 32.03 -5.34
CA GLU A 45 -0.55 30.99 -4.67
C GLU A 45 -0.35 29.89 -5.71
N SER A 46 0.62 30.09 -6.61
CA SER A 46 1.08 29.11 -7.57
C SER A 46 1.70 27.99 -6.74
N ALA A 47 0.86 27.07 -6.27
CA ALA A 47 1.31 25.82 -5.72
C ALA A 47 2.14 25.18 -6.83
N ASP A 48 3.47 25.22 -6.65
CA ASP A 48 4.41 24.62 -7.56
C ASP A 48 3.97 23.15 -7.70
N PRO A 49 3.76 22.60 -8.90
CA PRO A 49 3.34 21.20 -9.04
C PRO A 49 4.35 20.21 -8.40
N ALA A 50 5.56 20.68 -8.09
CA ALA A 50 6.57 19.97 -7.30
C ALA A 50 6.22 19.84 -5.80
N ASP A 51 5.39 20.74 -5.24
CA ASP A 51 5.01 20.74 -3.81
C ASP A 51 3.85 19.79 -3.50
N ASN A 52 3.22 19.15 -4.50
CA ASN A 52 2.15 18.17 -4.31
C ASN A 52 2.64 16.71 -4.40
N VAL A 53 3.94 16.48 -4.23
CA VAL A 53 4.48 15.12 -4.15
C VAL A 53 4.34 14.62 -2.70
N PRO A 54 3.71 13.47 -2.47
CA PRO A 54 3.61 12.89 -1.13
C PRO A 54 4.99 12.72 -0.49
N ASP A 55 5.06 12.79 0.84
CA ASP A 55 6.30 12.48 1.53
C ASP A 55 6.71 11.03 1.29
N PRO A 56 8.02 10.73 1.31
CA PRO A 56 8.50 9.36 1.24
C PRO A 56 7.90 8.53 2.38
N PRO A 57 7.56 7.25 2.11
CA PRO A 57 6.86 6.42 3.08
C PRO A 57 7.74 6.18 4.32
N ALA A 58 7.18 6.45 5.50
CA ALA A 58 7.85 6.19 6.76
C ALA A 58 7.85 4.67 7.08
N PRO A 59 8.86 4.18 7.82
CA PRO A 59 8.81 2.84 8.38
C PRO A 59 7.60 2.68 9.30
N ILE A 60 6.86 1.57 9.14
CA ILE A 60 5.73 1.24 10.01
C ILE A 60 6.27 0.61 11.29
N ASN A 61 5.91 1.18 12.44
CA ASN A 61 6.17 0.60 13.74
C ASN A 61 4.85 0.20 14.41
N TRP A 62 4.53 -1.10 14.34
CA TRP A 62 3.24 -1.67 14.79
C TRP A 62 2.94 -1.51 16.29
N ASP A 63 3.98 -1.32 17.10
CA ASP A 63 3.85 -1.15 18.56
C ASP A 63 3.34 0.23 18.96
N HIS A 64 3.53 1.22 18.08
CA HIS A 64 3.25 2.64 18.37
C HIS A 64 2.11 3.23 17.55
N LEU A 65 1.37 2.40 16.81
CA LEU A 65 0.21 2.86 16.05
C LEU A 65 -0.97 3.10 16.98
N THR A 66 -1.72 4.19 16.76
CA THR A 66 -3.06 4.35 17.33
C THR A 66 -4.02 3.30 16.75
N PRO A 67 -5.18 3.03 17.36
CA PRO A 67 -6.18 2.11 16.83
C PRO A 67 -6.58 2.42 15.39
N GLU A 68 -6.75 3.71 15.06
CA GLU A 68 -7.13 4.14 13.71
C GLU A 68 -6.00 3.90 12.70
N GLN A 69 -4.77 4.27 13.06
CA GLN A 69 -3.59 4.02 12.24
C GLN A 69 -3.38 2.53 12.02
N ALA A 70 -3.44 1.71 13.07
CA ALA A 70 -3.29 0.28 12.96
C ALA A 70 -4.33 -0.34 12.02
N ARG A 71 -5.59 0.10 12.09
CA ARG A 71 -6.64 -0.37 11.19
C ARG A 71 -6.34 -0.02 9.73
N ALA A 72 -5.92 1.21 9.47
CA ALA A 72 -5.56 1.65 8.13
C ALA A 72 -4.39 0.83 7.58
N GLU A 73 -3.33 0.66 8.37
CA GLU A 73 -2.14 -0.10 7.97
C GLU A 73 -2.44 -1.59 7.74
N TRP A 74 -3.26 -2.21 8.60
CA TRP A 74 -3.69 -3.60 8.41
C TRP A 74 -4.41 -3.78 7.06
N ASN A 75 -5.35 -2.90 6.75
CA ASN A 75 -6.13 -3.00 5.52
C ASN A 75 -5.28 -2.72 4.27
N ALA A 76 -4.44 -1.68 4.30
CA ALA A 76 -3.52 -1.34 3.22
C ALA A 76 -2.55 -2.51 2.94
N LEU A 77 -1.98 -3.09 4.00
CA LEU A 77 -1.06 -4.23 3.86
C LEU A 77 -1.79 -5.46 3.32
N ASN A 78 -3.01 -5.73 3.78
CA ASN A 78 -3.81 -6.87 3.31
C ASN A 78 -4.14 -6.78 1.81
N GLU A 79 -4.59 -5.62 1.37
CA GLU A 79 -4.86 -5.36 -0.04
C GLU A 79 -3.58 -5.50 -0.89
N TRP A 80 -2.48 -4.91 -0.42
CA TRP A 80 -1.20 -5.01 -1.12
C TRP A 80 -0.69 -6.45 -1.23
N VAL A 81 -0.75 -7.22 -0.14
CA VAL A 81 -0.39 -8.66 -0.14
C VAL A 81 -1.27 -9.45 -1.10
N HIS A 82 -2.57 -9.15 -1.16
CA HIS A 82 -3.48 -9.79 -2.10
C HIS A 82 -3.07 -9.52 -3.57
N GLY A 83 -2.71 -8.28 -3.89
CA GLY A 83 -2.18 -7.93 -5.21
C GLY A 83 -0.84 -8.61 -5.50
N LEU A 84 0.09 -8.59 -4.53
CA LEU A 84 1.43 -9.14 -4.66
C LEU A 84 1.41 -10.65 -4.95
N ARG A 85 0.63 -11.43 -4.19
CA ARG A 85 0.55 -12.89 -4.39
C ARG A 85 0.00 -13.26 -5.76
N ILE A 86 -0.92 -12.47 -6.30
CA ILE A 86 -1.50 -12.70 -7.63
C ILE A 86 -0.48 -12.31 -8.70
N ARG A 87 0.10 -11.11 -8.60
CA ARG A 87 1.06 -10.56 -9.57
C ARG A 87 2.29 -11.44 -9.76
N PHE A 88 2.80 -12.01 -8.67
CA PHE A 88 4.01 -12.85 -8.68
C PHE A 88 3.72 -14.35 -8.51
N ALA A 89 2.45 -14.76 -8.59
CA ALA A 89 2.02 -16.15 -8.42
C ALA A 89 2.64 -16.83 -7.18
N LEU A 90 2.61 -16.14 -6.04
CA LEU A 90 3.31 -16.59 -4.83
C LEU A 90 2.63 -17.82 -4.23
N PRO A 91 3.39 -18.90 -3.94
CA PRO A 91 2.84 -20.05 -3.25
C PRO A 91 2.65 -19.75 -1.75
N PRO A 92 1.79 -20.52 -1.05
CA PRO A 92 1.62 -20.42 0.40
C PRO A 92 2.92 -20.59 1.20
N ALA A 93 3.94 -21.23 0.62
CA ALA A 93 5.26 -21.39 1.22
C ALA A 93 6.05 -20.07 1.31
N VAL A 94 5.66 -19.04 0.58
CA VAL A 94 6.27 -17.70 0.62
C VAL A 94 5.36 -16.75 1.40
N ILE A 95 4.09 -16.64 1.02
CA ILE A 95 3.11 -15.87 1.80
C ILE A 95 1.92 -16.77 2.10
N PRO A 96 1.80 -17.27 3.35
CA PRO A 96 0.71 -18.16 3.75
C PRO A 96 -0.60 -17.38 3.95
N PRO A 97 -1.78 -18.03 3.91
CA PRO A 97 -3.06 -17.33 4.06
C PRO A 97 -3.23 -16.57 5.38
N PHE A 98 -2.61 -17.07 6.46
CA PHE A 98 -2.73 -16.55 7.82
C PHE A 98 -1.49 -15.79 8.30
N TRP A 99 -0.74 -15.18 7.38
CA TRP A 99 0.45 -14.37 7.69
C TRP A 99 0.20 -13.30 8.77
N HIS A 100 -1.02 -12.76 8.86
CA HIS A 100 -1.41 -11.73 9.82
C HIS A 100 -1.38 -12.21 11.28
N ARG A 101 -1.40 -13.52 11.52
CA ARG A 101 -1.31 -14.12 12.86
C ARG A 101 0.14 -14.32 13.34
N HIS A 102 1.11 -14.06 12.47
CA HIS A 102 2.53 -14.26 12.71
C HIS A 102 3.25 -12.92 12.69
N GLU A 103 3.62 -12.44 13.87
CA GLU A 103 4.28 -11.15 14.04
C GLU A 103 5.58 -11.06 13.22
N GLU A 104 6.39 -12.12 13.21
CA GLU A 104 7.61 -12.18 12.42
C GLU A 104 7.36 -12.01 10.91
N MET A 105 6.21 -12.47 10.42
CA MET A 105 5.81 -12.28 9.02
C MET A 105 5.23 -10.88 8.80
N LEU A 106 4.43 -10.37 9.75
CA LEU A 106 3.88 -9.02 9.72
C LEU A 106 5.00 -7.99 9.53
N TRP A 107 6.03 -8.03 10.37
CA TRP A 107 7.17 -7.12 10.28
C TRP A 107 7.91 -7.26 8.94
N GLN A 108 8.16 -8.50 8.52
CA GLN A 108 8.90 -8.76 7.28
C GLN A 108 8.15 -8.26 6.04
N ILE A 109 6.84 -8.49 5.96
CA ILE A 109 5.96 -8.06 4.86
C ILE A 109 5.79 -6.54 4.89
N SER A 110 5.64 -5.94 6.07
CA SER A 110 5.53 -4.48 6.21
C SER A 110 6.77 -3.77 5.68
N ALA A 111 7.97 -4.26 6.02
CA ALA A 111 9.21 -3.72 5.51
C ALA A 111 9.32 -3.81 3.98
N LEU A 112 8.90 -4.94 3.39
CA LEU A 112 8.87 -5.09 1.92
C LEU A 112 7.87 -4.12 1.28
N HIS A 113 6.71 -3.89 1.91
CA HIS A 113 5.71 -2.95 1.44
C HIS A 113 6.23 -1.51 1.48
N THR A 114 6.83 -1.07 2.59
CA THR A 114 7.47 0.25 2.68
C THR A 114 8.58 0.40 1.63
N HIS A 115 9.39 -0.64 1.41
CA HIS A 115 10.41 -0.62 0.35
C HIS A 115 9.78 -0.49 -1.05
N TYR A 116 8.66 -1.17 -1.32
CA TYR A 116 7.91 -1.03 -2.56
C TYR A 116 7.43 0.42 -2.76
N LEU A 117 6.77 1.00 -1.76
CA LEU A 117 6.30 2.39 -1.83
C LEU A 117 7.46 3.36 -2.06
N GLY A 118 8.59 3.13 -1.40
CA GLY A 118 9.80 3.93 -1.58
C GLY A 118 10.35 3.83 -3.00
N ALA A 119 10.49 2.61 -3.54
CA ALA A 119 11.06 2.36 -4.86
C ALA A 119 10.23 2.90 -6.03
N TYR A 120 8.93 3.11 -5.83
CA TYR A 120 8.01 3.68 -6.82
C TYR A 120 7.59 5.12 -6.50
N HIS A 121 8.25 5.76 -5.55
CA HIS A 121 7.99 7.15 -5.19
C HIS A 121 8.36 8.10 -6.36
N PRO A 122 7.60 9.18 -6.63
CA PRO A 122 7.82 10.06 -7.80
C PRO A 122 9.22 10.68 -7.90
N HIS A 123 9.88 10.90 -6.77
CA HIS A 123 11.26 11.42 -6.70
C HIS A 123 12.37 10.36 -6.78
N GLN A 124 12.06 9.06 -6.95
CA GLN A 124 13.08 8.05 -7.10
C GLN A 124 13.62 7.95 -8.53
N ASP A 125 14.84 7.42 -8.64
CA ASP A 125 15.43 7.08 -9.92
C ASP A 125 14.66 5.93 -10.59
N GLY A 126 14.58 5.94 -11.93
CA GLY A 126 13.90 4.91 -12.71
C GLY A 126 14.46 3.50 -12.52
N SER A 127 15.67 3.35 -11.99
CA SER A 127 16.27 2.05 -11.63
C SER A 127 15.87 1.54 -10.23
N ALA A 128 15.26 2.36 -9.36
CA ALA A 128 14.88 1.95 -8.02
C ALA A 128 13.98 0.69 -7.98
N PRO A 129 13.01 0.48 -8.89
CA PRO A 129 12.25 -0.77 -8.99
C PRO A 129 13.12 -2.01 -9.24
N MET A 130 14.26 -1.87 -9.94
CA MET A 130 15.18 -2.98 -10.15
C MET A 130 15.84 -3.42 -8.84
N GLY A 131 16.21 -2.45 -7.99
CA GLY A 131 16.71 -2.73 -6.64
C GLY A 131 15.67 -3.47 -5.79
N TRP A 132 14.43 -2.98 -5.81
CA TRP A 132 13.32 -3.64 -5.10
C TRP A 132 13.08 -5.08 -5.55
N LEU A 133 13.14 -5.35 -6.86
CA LEU A 133 12.98 -6.72 -7.39
C LEU A 133 14.11 -7.64 -6.94
N ALA A 134 15.35 -7.14 -6.83
CA ALA A 134 16.47 -7.92 -6.32
C ALA A 134 16.26 -8.28 -4.83
N ASP A 135 15.90 -7.30 -4.01
CA ASP A 135 15.64 -7.51 -2.58
C ASP A 135 14.40 -8.38 -2.34
N PHE A 136 13.42 -8.35 -3.25
CA PHE A 136 12.26 -9.24 -3.21
C PHE A 136 12.66 -10.71 -3.36
N GLU A 137 13.69 -11.06 -4.12
CA GLU A 137 14.19 -12.44 -4.19
C GLU A 137 14.74 -12.91 -2.83
N THR A 138 15.54 -12.08 -2.17
CA THR A 138 16.06 -12.34 -0.82
C THR A 138 14.94 -12.45 0.21
N PHE A 139 13.93 -11.57 0.13
CA PHE A 139 12.73 -11.66 0.95
C PHE A 139 12.02 -13.01 0.78
N LYS A 140 11.87 -13.52 -0.46
CA LYS A 140 11.18 -14.79 -0.69
C LYS A 140 11.94 -15.97 -0.05
N GLU A 141 13.26 -15.96 -0.06
CA GLU A 141 14.07 -16.96 0.64
C GLU A 141 13.84 -16.90 2.14
N ARG A 142 13.93 -15.69 2.72
CA ARG A 142 13.68 -15.47 4.14
C ARG A 142 12.28 -15.90 4.58
N MET A 143 11.26 -15.56 3.80
CA MET A 143 9.89 -15.94 4.09
C MET A 143 9.69 -17.46 4.08
N ARG A 144 10.33 -18.20 3.18
CA ARG A 144 10.24 -19.67 3.18
C ARG A 144 10.80 -20.27 4.47
N GLU A 145 11.87 -19.69 5.02
CA GLU A 145 12.41 -20.10 6.33
C GLU A 145 11.41 -19.82 7.45
N LEU A 146 10.86 -18.60 7.50
CA LEU A 146 9.86 -18.21 8.51
C LEU A 146 8.63 -19.11 8.44
N VAL A 147 8.09 -19.35 7.25
CA VAL A 147 6.93 -20.24 7.06
C VAL A 147 7.26 -21.67 7.49
N ALA A 148 8.46 -22.18 7.20
CA ALA A 148 8.87 -23.54 7.56
C ALA A 148 8.96 -23.75 9.09
N VAL A 149 9.35 -22.74 9.86
CA VAL A 149 9.41 -22.81 11.33
C VAL A 149 8.10 -22.39 12.01
N SER A 150 7.25 -21.67 11.29
CA SER A 150 5.92 -21.28 11.77
C SER A 150 4.97 -22.48 11.86
N GLY A 151 3.83 -22.24 12.50
CA GLY A 151 2.75 -23.20 12.60
C GLY A 151 1.75 -23.18 11.45
N THR A 152 1.94 -22.29 10.46
CA THR A 152 0.89 -21.95 9.51
C THR A 152 0.81 -22.90 8.33
N ARG A 153 -0.40 -23.13 7.82
CA ARG A 153 -0.73 -23.98 6.68
C ARG A 153 -1.86 -23.37 5.87
N ILE A 154 -2.29 -24.07 4.81
CA ILE A 154 -3.32 -23.54 3.91
C ILE A 154 -4.71 -23.43 4.57
N ASP A 155 -5.08 -24.36 5.46
CA ASP A 155 -6.42 -24.44 6.07
C ASP A 155 -6.39 -24.45 7.60
N ARG A 156 -5.21 -24.27 8.19
CA ARG A 156 -4.98 -24.37 9.62
C ARG A 156 -3.75 -23.60 10.04
N ASP A 157 -3.74 -23.22 11.32
CA ASP A 157 -2.74 -22.33 11.87
C ASP A 157 -2.44 -22.67 13.33
N ARG A 158 -1.22 -22.36 13.78
CA ARG A 158 -0.87 -22.25 15.20
C ARG A 158 0.21 -21.18 15.34
N PRO A 159 0.25 -20.47 16.49
CA PRO A 159 1.33 -19.53 16.78
C PRO A 159 2.72 -20.16 16.65
N THR A 160 3.69 -19.34 16.22
CA THR A 160 5.10 -19.74 16.15
C THR A 160 5.59 -20.12 17.55
N ARG A 161 6.31 -21.23 17.64
CA ARG A 161 6.82 -21.75 18.92
C ARG A 161 7.91 -20.82 19.44
N GLN A 162 7.73 -20.36 20.67
CA GLN A 162 8.76 -19.63 21.39
C GLN A 162 9.59 -20.63 22.21
N THR A 163 10.91 -20.50 22.14
CA THR A 163 11.82 -21.27 22.98
C THR A 163 11.79 -20.67 24.38
N VAL A 164 11.55 -21.50 25.40
CA VAL A 164 11.63 -21.10 26.82
C VAL A 164 13.09 -21.07 27.25
N TRP A 165 13.54 -19.95 27.83
CA TRP A 165 14.92 -19.79 28.28
C TRP A 165 15.11 -20.32 29.71
N PRO A 166 16.34 -20.64 30.13
CA PRO A 166 16.60 -21.10 31.50
C PRO A 166 16.10 -20.10 32.56
N GLY A 167 15.16 -20.53 33.40
CA GLY A 167 14.56 -19.71 34.46
C GLY A 167 13.18 -19.15 34.13
N GLU A 168 12.72 -19.27 32.88
CA GLU A 168 11.37 -18.88 32.48
C GLU A 168 10.35 -19.98 32.78
N PRO A 169 9.09 -19.60 33.09
CA PRO A 169 8.03 -20.59 33.21
C PRO A 169 7.77 -21.26 31.85
N PRO A 170 7.34 -22.53 31.85
CA PRO A 170 6.94 -23.18 30.61
C PRO A 170 5.78 -22.42 29.95
N ILE A 171 5.82 -22.29 28.62
CA ILE A 171 4.75 -21.71 27.82
C ILE A 171 3.83 -22.84 27.39
N ASP A 172 2.52 -22.66 27.58
CA ASP A 172 1.52 -23.60 27.09
C ASP A 172 1.55 -23.64 25.56
N GLU A 173 1.72 -24.85 24.99
CA GLU A 173 1.74 -25.02 23.55
C GLU A 173 0.34 -24.78 22.97
N ALA A 174 0.20 -23.71 22.18
CA ALA A 174 -1.03 -23.43 21.45
C ALA A 174 -1.33 -24.54 20.42
N SER A 175 -2.58 -25.02 20.42
CA SER A 175 -3.06 -26.06 19.52
C SER A 175 -3.27 -25.54 18.09
N GLU A 176 -3.09 -26.43 17.10
CA GLU A 176 -3.45 -26.16 15.70
C GLU A 176 -4.97 -26.00 15.56
N ILE A 177 -5.40 -24.88 14.96
CA ILE A 177 -6.80 -24.54 14.70
C ILE A 177 -7.08 -24.57 13.20
N ARG A 178 -8.27 -25.06 12.80
CA ARG A 178 -8.72 -25.00 11.40
C ARG A 178 -9.40 -23.66 11.14
N ILE A 179 -9.01 -22.98 10.06
CA ILE A 179 -9.58 -21.69 9.66
C ILE A 179 -10.15 -21.85 8.25
N ALA A 180 -11.49 -21.83 8.16
CA ALA A 180 -12.21 -22.10 6.91
C ALA A 180 -12.39 -20.85 6.03
N ASP A 181 -12.53 -19.68 6.67
CA ASP A 181 -12.71 -18.40 5.99
C ASP A 181 -11.60 -17.45 6.44
N ARG A 182 -10.63 -17.25 5.55
CA ARG A 182 -9.48 -16.38 5.79
C ARG A 182 -9.87 -14.91 5.92
N GLU A 183 -10.88 -14.47 5.20
CA GLU A 183 -11.27 -13.05 5.19
C GLU A 183 -12.02 -12.69 6.48
N ALA A 184 -12.90 -13.59 6.94
CA ALA A 184 -13.52 -13.45 8.25
C ALA A 184 -12.49 -13.49 9.39
N ASP A 185 -11.50 -14.39 9.32
CA ASP A 185 -10.42 -14.48 10.30
C ASP A 185 -9.58 -13.19 10.36
N PHE A 186 -9.21 -12.64 9.19
CA PHE A 186 -8.47 -11.39 9.11
C PHE A 186 -9.24 -10.22 9.74
N LYS A 187 -10.54 -10.08 9.43
CA LYS A 187 -11.38 -9.02 10.02
C LYS A 187 -11.47 -9.14 11.53
N ALA A 188 -11.73 -10.35 12.05
CA ALA A 188 -11.79 -10.59 13.48
C ALA A 188 -10.46 -10.28 14.17
N TRP A 189 -9.33 -10.60 13.52
CA TRP A 189 -8.00 -10.27 14.03
C TRP A 189 -7.77 -8.76 14.15
N VAL A 190 -8.08 -8.01 13.09
CA VAL A 190 -7.94 -6.55 13.08
C VAL A 190 -8.88 -5.89 14.11
N GLU A 191 -10.12 -6.36 14.23
CA GLU A 191 -11.06 -5.86 15.24
C GLU A 191 -10.54 -6.09 16.67
N ALA A 192 -10.04 -7.29 16.97
CA ALA A 192 -9.46 -7.61 18.27
C ALA A 192 -8.23 -6.76 18.60
N ASP A 193 -7.34 -6.56 17.61
CA ASP A 193 -6.13 -5.78 17.77
C ASP A 193 -6.42 -4.27 17.96
N VAL A 194 -7.41 -3.74 17.24
CA VAL A 194 -7.90 -2.37 17.47
C VAL A 194 -8.51 -2.25 18.87
N ALA A 195 -9.42 -3.16 19.25
CA ALA A 195 -10.06 -3.11 20.56
C ALA A 195 -9.03 -3.14 21.70
N ARG A 196 -7.98 -3.96 21.56
CA ARG A 196 -6.83 -4.00 22.48
C ARG A 196 -6.14 -2.64 22.59
N ARG A 197 -5.86 -1.99 21.45
CA ARG A 197 -5.21 -0.66 21.46
C ARG A 197 -6.12 0.43 22.03
N THR A 198 -7.42 0.41 21.72
CA THR A 198 -8.38 1.37 22.29
C THR A 198 -8.43 1.24 23.81
N ALA A 199 -8.45 0.02 24.35
CA ALA A 199 -8.42 -0.19 25.80
C ALA A 199 -7.12 0.36 26.45
N LEU A 200 -5.98 0.21 25.77
CA LEU A 200 -4.70 0.76 26.25
C LEU A 200 -4.67 2.30 26.20
N GLU A 201 -5.25 2.92 25.18
CA GLU A 201 -5.39 4.38 25.11
C GLU A 201 -6.32 4.93 26.20
N GLU A 202 -7.44 4.25 26.46
CA GLU A 202 -8.38 4.60 27.54
C GLU A 202 -7.74 4.46 28.93
N GLU A 203 -6.90 3.44 29.14
CA GLU A 203 -6.15 3.26 30.40
C GLU A 203 -5.10 4.37 30.60
N PHE A 204 -4.48 4.85 29.52
CA PHE A 204 -3.43 5.86 29.56
C PHE A 204 -3.97 7.29 29.67
N LEU A 205 -5.17 7.56 29.13
CA LEU A 205 -5.86 8.83 29.33
C LEU A 205 -6.29 8.93 30.80
N PRO A 206 -5.71 9.84 31.62
CA PRO A 206 -6.26 10.08 32.94
C PRO A 206 -7.71 10.50 32.75
N HIS A 207 -8.63 9.88 33.50
CA HIS A 207 -9.97 10.43 33.70
C HIS A 207 -9.78 11.88 34.16
N GLU A 208 -9.88 12.86 33.25
CA GLU A 208 -9.96 14.27 33.60
C GLU A 208 -11.23 14.39 34.45
N GLY A 209 -10.99 14.42 35.76
CA GLY A 209 -12.02 14.26 36.77
C GLY A 209 -13.07 15.33 36.63
N GLU A 210 -14.31 14.86 36.54
CA GLU A 210 -15.46 15.49 37.15
C GLU A 210 -15.08 16.11 38.52
N GLY A 211 -15.41 17.40 38.68
CA GLY A 211 -15.76 17.98 39.98
C GLY A 211 -14.64 18.18 41.00
N ALA A 212 -14.02 19.36 40.97
CA ALA A 212 -13.57 20.03 42.19
C ALA A 212 -14.09 21.48 42.18
N GLU A 213 -15.40 21.60 42.42
CA GLU A 213 -15.98 22.85 42.91
C GLU A 213 -15.47 23.06 44.35
N TRP A 214 -14.67 24.10 44.56
CA TRP A 214 -14.34 24.65 45.89
C TRP A 214 -14.73 26.12 45.94
#